data_AF-A0A536ATM5-F1
#
_entry.id   AF-A0A536ATM5-F1
#
_cell.length_a   1.000
_cell.length_b   1.000
_cell.length_c   1.000
_cell.angle_alpha   90.00
_cell.angle_beta   90.00
_cell.angle_gamma   90.00
#
_symmetry.space_group_name_H-M   'P 1'
#
loop_
_entity.id
_entity.type
_entity.pdbx_description
1 polymer ?
#
loop_
_entity_poly.entity_id
_entity_poly.type
_entity_poly.pdbx_seq_one_letter_code
_entity_poly.pdbx_strand_id
1 'polypeptide(L)' 'MGEELLQDSEISTLCDRCSKDAGIDLRRLLTTAGDDELRLTQNAQPALCFVGIALTGLLRRKGIEPFAGAGHSVG' A
#
# COMPACT_ATOMS: atom_id res chain seq x y z
N MET A 1 -3.60 -8.88 -0.08
CA MET A 1 -2.26 -8.50 0.45
C MET A 1 -2.30 -7.27 1.37
N GLY A 2 -3.40 -6.51 1.47
CA GLY A 2 -3.47 -5.33 2.33
C GLY A 2 -4.86 -5.02 2.90
N GLU A 3 -5.76 -5.99 2.90
CA GLU A 3 -7.14 -5.81 3.35
C GLU A 3 -7.24 -5.38 4.82
N GLU A 4 -6.41 -5.98 5.69
CA GLU A 4 -6.36 -5.64 7.12
C GLU A 4 -5.92 -4.19 7.36
N LEU A 5 -5.02 -3.66 6.51
CA LEU A 5 -4.55 -2.28 6.60
C LEU A 5 -5.69 -1.28 6.32
N LEU A 6 -6.65 -1.66 5.48
CA LEU A 6 -7.80 -0.83 5.13
C LEU A 6 -8.87 -0.77 6.23
N GLN A 7 -8.73 -1.54 7.31
CA GLN A 7 -9.58 -1.40 8.50
C GLN A 7 -9.25 -0.11 9.29
N ASP A 8 -8.04 0.43 9.13
CA ASP A 8 -7.67 1.73 9.66
C ASP A 8 -8.22 2.85 8.76
N SER A 9 -9.00 3.76 9.34
CA SER A 9 -9.75 4.78 8.58
C SER A 9 -8.85 5.78 7.85
N GLU A 10 -7.70 6.13 8.43
CA GLU A 10 -6.72 7.01 7.78
C GLU A 10 -6.04 6.30 6.61
N ILE A 11 -5.67 5.03 6.78
CA ILE A 11 -5.09 4.23 5.68
C ILE A 11 -6.12 3.99 4.57
N SER A 12 -7.37 3.71 4.92
CA SER A 12 -8.46 3.58 3.95
C SER A 12 -8.62 4.87 3.12
N THR A 13 -8.62 6.03 3.78
CA THR A 13 -8.71 7.32 3.10
C THR A 13 -7.49 7.58 2.22
N LEU A 14 -6.29 7.22 2.69
CA LEU A 14 -5.06 7.31 1.89
C LEU A 14 -5.15 6.44 0.64
N CYS A 15 -5.68 5.21 0.76
CA CYS A 15 -5.91 4.30 -0.37
C CYS A 15 -6.80 4.94 -1.43
N ASP A 16 -7.91 5.54 -1.03
CA ASP A 16 -8.86 6.15 -1.97
C ASP A 16 -8.23 7.34 -2.72
N ARG A 17 -7.44 8.17 -2.03
CA ARG A 17 -6.69 9.26 -2.68
C ARG A 17 -5.64 8.72 -3.66
N CYS A 18 -4.82 7.77 -3.23
CA CYS A 18 -3.80 7.18 -4.09
C CYS A 18 -4.41 6.49 -5.31
N SER A 19 -5.54 5.80 -5.13
CA SER A 19 -6.30 5.17 -6.22
C SER A 19 -6.71 6.20 -7.27
N LYS A 20 -7.32 7.30 -6.80
CA LYS A 20 -7.80 8.39 -7.66
C LYS A 20 -6.65 9.07 -8.41
N ASP A 21 -5.59 9.43 -7.71
CA ASP A 21 -4.49 10.22 -8.28
C ASP A 21 -3.63 9.40 -9.24
N ALA A 22 -3.46 8.10 -8.97
CA ALA A 22 -2.74 7.18 -9.86
C ALA A 22 -3.58 6.65 -11.02
N GLY A 23 -4.92 6.80 -10.97
CA GLY A 23 -5.83 6.20 -11.94
C GLY A 23 -5.84 4.66 -11.89
N ILE A 24 -5.58 4.08 -10.72
CA ILE A 24 -5.48 2.64 -10.49
C ILE A 24 -6.48 2.25 -9.39
N ASP A 25 -7.20 1.15 -9.56
CA ASP A 25 -8.10 0.62 -8.53
C ASP A 25 -7.30 -0.13 -7.44
N LEU A 26 -6.59 0.64 -6.62
CA LEU A 26 -5.68 0.12 -5.60
C LEU A 26 -6.44 -0.66 -4.53
N ARG A 27 -7.65 -0.22 -4.17
CA ARG A 27 -8.49 -0.94 -3.20
C ARG A 27 -8.74 -2.37 -3.68
N ARG A 28 -9.20 -2.54 -4.92
CA ARG A 28 -9.43 -3.86 -5.51
C ARG A 28 -8.15 -4.69 -5.59
N LEU A 29 -7.01 -4.07 -5.94
CA LEU A 29 -5.71 -4.75 -5.95
C LEU A 29 -5.30 -5.29 -4.58
N LEU A 30 -5.62 -4.58 -3.49
CA LEU A 30 -5.25 -5.00 -2.13
C LEU A 30 -6.15 -6.09 -1.54
N THR A 31 -7.42 -6.15 -1.99
CA THR A 31 -8.47 -7.00 -1.42
C THR A 31 -8.81 -8.21 -2.29
N THR A 32 -9.17 -8.00 -3.56
CA THR A 32 -9.87 -9.00 -4.37
C THR A 32 -9.09 -9.45 -5.61
N ALA A 33 -7.99 -8.79 -5.95
CA ALA A 33 -7.15 -9.22 -7.08
C ALA A 33 -6.53 -10.60 -6.80
N GLY A 34 -6.57 -11.46 -7.81
CA GLY A 34 -5.96 -12.79 -7.76
C GLY A 34 -4.46 -12.75 -8.04
N ASP A 35 -3.78 -13.87 -7.79
CA ASP A 35 -2.32 -13.98 -7.89
C ASP A 35 -1.78 -13.66 -9.29
N ASP A 36 -2.43 -14.14 -10.35
CA ASP A 36 -1.97 -13.90 -11.73
C ASP A 36 -2.09 -12.43 -12.13
N GLU A 37 -3.10 -11.73 -11.63
CA GLU A 37 -3.23 -10.29 -11.83
C GLU A 37 -2.17 -9.52 -11.04
N LEU A 38 -1.91 -9.93 -9.79
CA LEU A 38 -0.89 -9.33 -8.94
C LEU A 38 0.55 -9.66 -9.36
N ARG A 39 0.76 -10.65 -10.24
CA ARG A 39 2.06 -10.91 -10.87
C ARG A 39 2.42 -9.91 -11.96
N LEU A 40 1.44 -9.18 -12.49
CA LEU A 40 1.71 -8.12 -13.46
C LEU A 40 2.41 -6.96 -12.75
N THR A 41 3.59 -6.57 -13.22
CA THR A 41 4.39 -5.50 -12.64
C THR A 41 3.60 -4.21 -12.43
N GLN A 42 2.74 -3.84 -13.39
CA GLN A 42 1.89 -2.64 -13.28
C GLN A 42 0.89 -2.67 -12.12
N ASN A 43 0.57 -3.85 -11.58
CA ASN A 43 -0.34 -4.04 -10.45
C ASN A 43 0.45 -4.30 -9.16
N ALA A 44 1.49 -5.14 -9.23
CA ALA A 44 2.33 -5.52 -8.09
C ALA A 44 3.01 -4.31 -7.46
N GLN A 45 3.63 -3.47 -8.30
CA GLN A 45 4.42 -2.32 -7.85
C GLN A 45 3.61 -1.29 -7.07
N PRO A 46 2.46 -0.78 -7.57
CA PRO A 46 1.65 0.16 -6.80
C PRO A 46 1.06 -0.47 -5.53
N ALA A 47 0.64 -1.74 -5.57
CA ALA A 47 0.12 -2.43 -4.40
C ALA A 47 1.19 -2.57 -3.30
N LEU A 48 2.40 -3.02 -3.65
CA LEU A 48 3.52 -3.15 -2.72
C LEU A 48 3.97 -1.81 -2.17
N CYS A 49 4.10 -0.79 -3.03
CA CYS A 49 4.48 0.56 -2.61
C CYS A 49 3.48 1.11 -1.58
N PHE A 50 2.19 0.99 -1.85
CA PHE A 50 1.16 1.45 -0.93
C PHE A 50 1.21 0.71 0.42
N VAL A 51 1.38 -0.61 0.42
CA VAL A 51 1.50 -1.40 1.65
C VAL A 51 2.68 -0.90 2.50
N GLY A 52 3.83 -0.61 1.88
CA GLY A 52 4.99 -0.05 2.58
C GLY A 52 4.71 1.32 3.21
N ILE A 53 4.04 2.21 2.48
CA ILE A 53 3.63 3.54 2.98
C ILE A 53 2.64 3.41 4.14
N ALA A 54 1.62 2.55 3.99
CA ALA A 54 0.61 2.33 5.01
C ALA A 54 1.20 1.78 6.31
N LEU A 55 2.06 0.77 6.23
CA LEU A 55 2.77 0.21 7.38
C LEU A 55 3.68 1.25 8.04
N THR A 56 4.41 2.04 7.25
CA THR A 56 5.26 3.12 7.80
C THR A 56 4.44 4.14 8.58
N GLY A 57 3.28 4.54 8.05
CA GLY A 57 2.35 5.44 8.75
C GLY A 57 1.85 4.85 10.07
N LEU A 58 1.43 3.59 10.06
CA LEU A 58 0.97 2.87 11.26
C LEU A 58 2.07 2.76 12.33
N LEU A 59 3.30 2.44 11.93
CA LEU A 59 4.44 2.34 12.85
C LEU A 59 4.76 3.69 13.48
N ARG A 60 4.81 4.76 12.69
CA ARG A 60 5.03 6.13 13.18
C ARG A 60 3.95 6.58 14.16
N ARG A 61 2.67 6.28 13.89
CA ARG A 61 1.57 6.57 14.83
C ARG A 61 1.71 5.84 16.17
N LYS A 62 2.45 4.72 16.21
CA LYS A 62 2.80 4.01 17.44
C LYS A 62 4.10 4.51 18.09
N GLY A 63 4.66 5.63 17.62
CA GLY A 63 5.88 6.24 18.14
C GLY A 63 7.16 5.54 17.69
N ILE A 64 7.09 4.66 16.68
CA ILE A 64 8.27 3.99 16.12
C ILE A 64 8.86 4.92 15.06
N GLU A 65 10.05 5.47 15.34
CA GLU A 65 10.79 6.27 14.37
C GLU A 65 12.03 5.55 13.84
N PRO A 66 12.10 5.29 12.53
CA PRO A 66 13.28 4.68 11.93
C PRO A 66 14.43 5.68 11.89
N PHE A 67 15.61 5.22 12.30
CA PHE A 67 16.85 6.00 12.18
C PHE A 67 17.31 6.13 10.72
N ALA A 68 17.06 5.11 9.91
CA ALA A 68 17.37 5.07 8.48
C ALA A 68 16.39 4.14 7.75
N GLY A 69 16.26 4.32 6.43
CA GLY A 69 15.52 3.44 5.54
C GLY A 69 16.29 3.24 4.25
N ALA A 70 16.18 2.05 3.67
CA ALA A 70 16.73 1.72 2.35
C ALA A 70 15.70 0.92 1.57
N GLY A 71 15.69 1.14 0.27
CA GLY A 71 14.74 0.56 -0.66
C GLY A 71 15.44 -0.29 -1.73
N HIS A 72 14.78 -1.35 -2.19
CA HIS A 72 15.28 -2.17 -3.29
C HIS A 72 14.32 -2.11 -4.47
N SER A 73 14.79 -1.54 -5.58
CA SER A 73 14.01 -1.33 -6.81
C SER A 73 12.80 -0.42 -6.56
N VAL A 74 11.59 -0.97 -6.45
CA VAL A 74 10.36 -0.18 -6.20
C VAL A 74 10.17 0.18 -4.72
N GLY A 75 10.70 -0.66 -3.83
CA GLY A 75 10.62 -0.46 -2.38
C GLY A 75 11.67 0.52 -1.89
#